data_AF-A0A7S4RPU5-F1
#
_entry.id   AF-A0A7S4RPU5-F1
#
_cell.length_a   1.000
_cell.length_b   1.000
_cell.length_c   1.000
_cell.angle_alpha   90.00
_cell.angle_beta   90.00
_cell.angle_gamma   90.00
#
_symmetry.space_group_name_H-M   'P 1'
#
loop_
_entity.id
_entity.type
_entity.pdbx_description
1 polymer ?
#
loop_
_entity_poly.entity_id
_entity_poly.type
_entity_poly.pdbx_seq_one_letter_code
_entity_poly.pdbx_strand_id
1 'polypeptide(L)'
;YDSGWRVDEHPRFLSDVNGDGLPDVVGFGDAGVMVALNNGDSFDTETEWLGDLGYNSGWMVEKHPRFLSDVNGDGLPDIVGFGDEGVMVALNNGDSFDTETEWLGRLGYNSGWRVDKHPRFLSDVNGDGLPDVVGFGDDGVMVALNNGD
;
A
#
# COMPACT_ATOMS: atom_id res chain seq x y z
N TYR A 1 1.32 -21.68 -15.09
CA TYR A 1 1.54 -20.69 -14.03
C TYR A 1 1.46 -21.46 -12.71
N ASP A 2 2.61 -21.85 -12.16
CA ASP A 2 2.70 -22.88 -11.10
C ASP A 2 2.77 -22.31 -9.67
N SER A 3 2.62 -20.99 -9.50
CA SER A 3 2.77 -20.34 -8.18
C SER A 3 1.56 -19.48 -7.75
N GLY A 4 0.46 -19.45 -8.52
CA GLY A 4 -0.73 -18.64 -8.20
C GLY A 4 -0.59 -17.12 -8.42
N TRP A 5 0.60 -16.55 -8.21
CA TRP A 5 0.88 -15.12 -8.41
C TRP A 5 0.80 -14.69 -9.88
N ARG A 6 0.10 -13.57 -10.12
CA ARG A 6 -0.22 -13.04 -11.45
C ARG A 6 -0.02 -11.53 -11.50
N VAL A 7 0.52 -11.00 -12.59
CA VAL A 7 0.86 -9.56 -12.70
C VAL A 7 -0.37 -8.67 -12.77
N ASP A 8 -1.47 -9.22 -13.28
CA ASP A 8 -2.78 -8.57 -13.44
C ASP A 8 -3.62 -8.59 -12.15
N GLU A 9 -3.17 -9.22 -11.08
CA GLU A 9 -3.92 -9.33 -9.83
C GLU A 9 -3.07 -9.09 -8.56
N HIS A 10 -1.81 -9.54 -8.60
CA HIS A 10 -0.95 -9.70 -7.45
C HIS A 10 0.31 -8.82 -7.55
N PRO A 11 0.20 -7.52 -7.18
CA PRO A 11 1.36 -6.64 -7.12
C PRO A 11 2.33 -7.08 -6.02
N ARG A 12 3.61 -6.86 -6.27
CA ARG A 12 4.72 -7.20 -5.37
C ARG A 12 5.71 -6.05 -5.31
N PHE A 13 6.29 -5.87 -4.14
CA PHE A 13 7.18 -4.78 -3.81
C PHE A 13 8.44 -5.31 -3.10
N LEU A 14 9.50 -4.53 -3.19
CA LEU A 14 10.69 -4.69 -2.35
C LEU A 14 10.76 -3.48 -1.42
N SER A 15 10.74 -3.70 -0.12
CA SER A 15 10.78 -2.66 0.90
C SER A 15 11.27 -3.24 2.21
N ASP A 16 12.09 -2.49 2.96
CA ASP A 16 12.48 -2.84 4.33
C ASP A 16 11.27 -2.63 5.24
N VAL A 17 10.58 -3.71 5.62
CA VAL A 17 9.35 -3.65 6.43
C VAL A 17 9.60 -3.95 7.91
N ASN A 18 10.80 -4.37 8.28
CA ASN A 18 11.17 -4.70 9.67
C ASN A 18 12.20 -3.71 10.27
N GLY A 19 12.73 -2.78 9.48
CA GLY A 19 13.64 -1.72 9.90
C GLY A 19 15.10 -2.16 10.05
N ASP A 20 15.50 -3.29 9.47
CA ASP A 20 16.87 -3.82 9.59
C ASP A 20 17.87 -3.27 8.55
N GLY A 21 17.38 -2.47 7.60
CA GLY A 21 18.14 -1.87 6.51
C GLY A 21 18.22 -2.73 5.24
N LEU A 22 17.54 -3.87 5.19
CA LEU A 22 17.51 -4.78 4.05
C LEU A 22 16.11 -4.78 3.41
N PRO A 23 16.00 -4.76 2.07
CA PRO A 23 14.69 -4.83 1.43
C PRO A 23 14.11 -6.25 1.52
N ASP A 24 12.90 -6.36 2.05
CA ASP A 24 12.06 -7.56 2.11
C ASP A 24 11.15 -7.67 0.89
N VAL A 25 10.57 -8.86 0.67
CA VAL A 25 9.53 -9.05 -0.35
C VAL A 25 8.16 -8.91 0.28
N VAL A 26 7.35 -8.00 -0.26
CA VAL A 26 5.93 -7.85 0.11
C VAL A 26 5.07 -8.17 -1.11
N GLY A 27 4.11 -9.08 -0.94
CA GLY A 27 3.19 -9.49 -1.99
C GLY A 27 1.74 -9.36 -1.56
N PHE A 28 0.92 -8.76 -2.41
CA PHE A 28 -0.54 -8.77 -2.24
C PHE A 28 -1.11 -9.97 -2.98
N GLY A 29 -1.40 -11.04 -2.25
CA GLY A 29 -1.87 -12.34 -2.76
C GLY A 29 -3.39 -12.44 -2.88
N ASP A 30 -3.88 -13.68 -3.04
CA ASP A 30 -5.32 -13.96 -3.07
C ASP A 30 -5.97 -13.67 -1.71
N ALA A 31 -5.39 -14.23 -0.63
CA ALA A 31 -5.96 -14.17 0.71
C ALA A 31 -5.57 -12.91 1.51
N GLY A 32 -4.45 -12.27 1.16
CA GLY A 32 -3.94 -11.14 1.92
C GLY A 32 -2.52 -10.74 1.55
N VAL A 33 -1.85 -10.05 2.47
CA VAL A 33 -0.46 -9.58 2.33
C VAL A 33 0.51 -10.62 2.89
N MET A 34 1.37 -11.13 2.02
CA MET A 34 2.44 -12.07 2.34
C MET A 34 3.79 -11.34 2.36
N VAL A 35 4.62 -11.62 3.36
CA VAL A 35 5.95 -11.04 3.50
C VAL A 35 7.00 -12.14 3.63
N ALA A 36 8.09 -12.02 2.88
CA ALA A 36 9.29 -12.82 3.07
C ALA A 36 10.44 -11.89 3.46
N LEU A 37 10.91 -12.03 4.71
CA LEU A 37 11.97 -11.19 5.26
C LEU A 37 13.33 -11.55 4.68
N ASN A 38 14.15 -10.54 4.43
CA ASN A 38 15.52 -10.68 3.97
C ASN A 38 16.47 -10.80 5.16
N ASN A 39 17.15 -11.93 5.29
CA ASN A 39 18.09 -12.15 6.40
C ASN A 39 19.56 -11.84 6.03
N GLY A 40 19.77 -11.13 4.91
CA GLY A 40 21.08 -10.66 4.43
C GLY A 40 21.73 -11.56 3.38
N ASP A 41 21.52 -12.87 3.47
CA ASP A 41 22.04 -13.86 2.52
C ASP A 41 20.93 -14.63 1.77
N SER A 42 19.69 -14.56 2.26
CA SER A 42 18.52 -15.25 1.72
C SER A 42 17.20 -14.58 2.15
N PHE A 43 16.08 -15.08 1.64
CA PHE A 43 14.76 -14.75 2.16
C PHE A 43 14.23 -15.90 3.00
N ASP A 44 13.59 -15.57 4.12
CA ASP A 44 12.81 -16.51 4.90
C ASP A 44 11.57 -16.98 4.11
N THR A 45 10.96 -18.09 4.55
CA THR A 45 9.66 -18.52 3.99
C THR A 45 8.62 -17.42 4.22
N GLU A 46 7.78 -17.16 3.22
CA GLU A 46 6.75 -16.14 3.34
C GLU A 46 5.75 -16.45 4.46
N THR A 47 5.35 -15.42 5.18
CA THR A 47 4.29 -15.46 6.19
C THR A 47 3.21 -14.43 5.89
N GLU A 48 1.97 -14.74 6.27
CA GLU A 48 0.87 -13.79 6.15
C GLU A 48 0.99 -12.74 7.24
N TRP A 49 1.10 -11.47 6.86
CA TRP A 49 1.16 -10.32 7.77
C TRP A 49 -0.19 -9.62 7.91
N LEU A 50 -1.10 -9.79 6.94
CA LEU A 50 -2.45 -9.23 6.97
C LEU A 50 -3.40 -10.06 6.10
N GLY A 51 -4.56 -10.45 6.66
CA GLY A 51 -5.62 -11.17 5.95
C GLY A 51 -6.60 -10.28 5.17
N ASP A 52 -6.10 -9.19 4.59
CA ASP A 52 -6.86 -8.25 3.75
C ASP A 52 -5.93 -7.64 2.67
N LEU A 53 -6.42 -6.68 1.89
CA LEU A 53 -5.72 -6.02 0.78
C LEU A 53 -5.37 -6.98 -0.39
N GLY A 54 -5.90 -8.20 -0.35
CA GLY A 54 -5.75 -9.25 -1.35
C GLY A 54 -6.89 -9.31 -2.37
N TYR A 55 -6.72 -10.17 -3.38
CA TYR A 55 -7.69 -10.32 -4.48
C TYR A 55 -9.07 -10.78 -4.01
N ASN A 56 -9.13 -11.72 -3.04
CA ASN A 56 -10.39 -12.22 -2.49
C ASN A 56 -11.16 -11.17 -1.67
N SER A 57 -10.47 -10.15 -1.17
CA SER A 57 -11.08 -8.97 -0.54
C SER A 57 -11.54 -7.93 -1.55
N GLY A 58 -11.42 -8.19 -2.86
CA GLY A 58 -11.87 -7.32 -3.94
C GLY A 58 -10.82 -6.32 -4.45
N TRP A 59 -9.57 -6.43 -3.99
CA TRP A 59 -8.49 -5.58 -4.49
C TRP A 59 -8.03 -6.00 -5.89
N MET A 60 -8.09 -5.07 -6.84
CA MET A 60 -7.93 -5.33 -8.26
C MET A 60 -6.88 -4.37 -8.83
N VAL A 61 -5.89 -4.86 -9.59
CA VAL A 61 -4.78 -4.02 -10.08
C VAL A 61 -5.28 -2.92 -11.02
N GLU A 62 -6.32 -3.18 -11.79
CA GLU A 62 -6.91 -2.24 -12.74
C GLU A 62 -7.76 -1.14 -12.09
N LYS A 63 -8.04 -1.24 -10.78
CA LYS A 63 -8.85 -0.26 -10.03
C LYS A 63 -8.11 0.36 -8.85
N HIS A 64 -7.42 -0.49 -8.09
CA HIS A 64 -6.98 -0.23 -6.72
C HIS A 64 -5.44 -0.28 -6.63
N PRO A 65 -4.75 0.84 -6.93
CA PRO A 65 -3.31 0.91 -6.71
C PRO A 65 -3.02 0.84 -5.22
N ARG A 66 -1.95 0.13 -4.88
CA ARG A 66 -1.46 -0.11 -3.52
C ARG A 66 0.02 0.27 -3.48
N PHE A 67 0.45 0.82 -2.35
CA PHE A 67 1.79 1.37 -2.15
C PHE A 67 2.31 1.00 -0.76
N LEU A 68 3.63 1.06 -0.61
CA LEU A 68 4.32 1.01 0.68
C LEU A 68 4.96 2.38 0.93
N SER A 69 4.67 2.99 2.08
CA SER A 69 5.19 4.29 2.48
C SER A 69 5.01 4.47 3.97
N ASP A 70 6.03 4.98 4.67
CA ASP A 70 5.94 5.36 6.08
C ASP A 70 5.03 6.59 6.19
N VAL A 71 3.77 6.40 6.62
CA VAL A 71 2.77 7.47 6.73
C VAL A 71 2.58 7.96 8.17
N ASN A 72 3.14 7.27 9.16
CA ASN A 72 3.03 7.63 10.57
C ASN A 72 4.36 8.18 11.16
N GLY A 73 5.46 8.11 10.41
CA GLY A 73 6.77 8.62 10.77
C GLY A 73 7.56 7.73 11.73
N ASP A 74 7.21 6.45 11.86
CA ASP A 74 7.89 5.52 12.77
C ASP A 74 9.14 4.85 12.17
N GLY A 75 9.40 5.08 10.89
CA GLY A 75 10.54 4.54 10.14
C GLY A 75 10.23 3.20 9.45
N LEU A 76 9.03 2.67 9.57
CA LEU A 76 8.57 1.47 8.88
C LEU A 76 7.55 1.85 7.80
N PRO A 77 7.63 1.27 6.60
CA PRO A 77 6.65 1.53 5.56
C PRO A 77 5.31 0.86 5.88
N ASP A 78 4.25 1.65 5.86
CA ASP A 78 2.87 1.23 5.97
C ASP A 78 2.28 0.88 4.60
N ILE A 79 1.14 0.19 4.57
CA ILE A 79 0.41 -0.02 3.33
C ILE A 79 -0.62 1.08 3.13
N VAL A 80 -0.59 1.70 1.94
CA VAL A 80 -1.62 2.63 1.48
C VAL A 80 -2.30 2.08 0.23
N GLY A 81 -3.60 1.84 0.31
CA GLY A 81 -4.43 1.34 -0.77
C GLY A 81 -5.51 2.32 -1.19
N PHE A 82 -5.61 2.64 -2.47
CA PHE A 82 -6.73 3.41 -3.00
C PHE A 82 -7.86 2.46 -3.42
N GLY A 83 -8.76 2.16 -2.49
CA GLY A 83 -9.86 1.22 -2.65
C GLY A 83 -11.07 1.80 -3.40
N ASP A 84 -12.23 1.17 -3.19
CA ASP A 84 -13.49 1.62 -3.79
C ASP A 84 -13.97 2.94 -3.17
N GLU A 85 -14.07 3.02 -1.84
CA GLU A 85 -14.59 4.18 -1.12
C GLU A 85 -13.56 5.31 -0.95
N GLY A 86 -12.29 4.96 -0.76
CA GLY A 86 -11.27 5.94 -0.40
C GLY A 86 -9.86 5.40 -0.28
N VAL A 87 -9.01 6.15 0.42
CA VAL A 87 -7.66 5.76 0.80
C VAL A 87 -7.73 4.99 2.13
N MET A 88 -7.35 3.72 2.06
CA MET A 88 -7.24 2.79 3.17
C MET A 88 -5.77 2.68 3.59
N VAL A 89 -5.51 2.67 4.89
CA VAL A 89 -4.16 2.54 5.47
C VAL A 89 -4.12 1.40 6.46
N ALA A 90 -3.14 0.51 6.30
CA ALA A 90 -2.79 -0.52 7.28
C ALA A 90 -1.39 -0.23 7.80
N LEU A 91 -1.31 0.09 9.10
CA LEU A 91 -0.05 0.47 9.75
C LEU A 91 0.84 -0.74 10.01
N ASN A 92 2.14 -0.57 9.86
CA ASN A 92 3.14 -1.60 10.09
C ASN A 92 3.63 -1.55 11.55
N ASN A 93 3.64 -2.71 12.22
CA ASN A 93 4.13 -2.83 13.60
C ASN A 93 5.54 -3.48 13.70
N GLY A 94 6.18 -3.76 12.57
CA GLY A 94 7.52 -4.36 12.44
C GLY A 94 7.52 -5.89 12.30
N ASP A 95 6.39 -6.54 12.54
CA ASP A 95 6.20 -7.99 12.35
C ASP A 95 4.85 -8.38 11.73
N SER A 96 3.98 -7.40 11.48
CA SER A 96 2.62 -7.55 10.98
C SER A 96 2.08 -6.19 10.53
N PHE A 97 0.98 -6.18 9.76
CA PHE A 97 0.20 -4.97 9.52
C PHE A 97 -1.12 -5.02 10.30
N ASP A 98 -1.54 -3.88 10.84
CA ASP A 98 -2.87 -3.72 11.43
C ASP A 98 -3.98 -3.87 10.38
N THR A 99 -5.21 -4.11 10.84
CA THR A 99 -6.38 -4.03 9.96
C THR A 99 -6.48 -2.63 9.36
N GLU A 100 -6.77 -2.56 8.07
CA GLU A 100 -6.84 -1.29 7.37
C GLU A 100 -7.97 -0.41 7.88
N THR A 101 -7.73 0.89 7.88
CA THR A 101 -8.70 1.92 8.25
C THR A 101 -8.80 2.97 7.15
N GLU A 102 -10.00 3.50 6.95
CA GLU A 102 -10.18 4.61 5.99
C GLU A 102 -9.62 5.90 6.58
N TRP A 103 -8.58 6.45 5.95
CA TRP A 103 -8.01 7.75 6.33
C TRP A 103 -8.60 8.88 5.50
N LEU A 104 -9.07 8.59 4.28
CA LEU A 104 -9.67 9.58 3.40
C LEU A 104 -10.78 8.95 2.54
N GLY A 105 -12.04 9.31 2.78
CA GLY A 105 -13.21 8.90 1.98
C GLY A 105 -13.32 9.59 0.60
N ARG A 106 -12.19 9.73 -0.11
CA ARG A 106 -12.04 10.30 -1.46
C ARG A 106 -10.90 9.60 -2.19
N LEU A 107 -10.75 9.90 -3.48
CA LEU A 107 -9.69 9.33 -4.34
C LEU A 107 -9.85 7.83 -4.63
N GLY A 108 -10.96 7.23 -4.19
CA GLY A 108 -11.35 5.85 -4.48
C GLY A 108 -12.09 5.67 -5.82
N TYR A 109 -12.25 4.42 -6.23
CA TYR A 109 -12.87 4.05 -7.51
C TYR A 109 -14.33 4.53 -7.63
N ASN A 110 -15.12 4.47 -6.55
CA ASN A 110 -16.51 4.93 -6.51
C ASN A 110 -16.63 6.45 -6.65
N SER A 111 -15.56 7.19 -6.34
CA SER A 111 -15.44 8.63 -6.59
C SER A 111 -14.99 8.97 -8.03
N GLY A 112 -14.93 7.99 -8.93
CA GLY A 112 -14.58 8.20 -10.35
C GLY A 112 -13.08 8.09 -10.67
N TRP A 113 -12.23 7.78 -9.68
CA TRP A 113 -10.78 7.64 -9.91
C TRP A 113 -10.48 6.35 -10.67
N ARG A 114 -9.55 6.41 -11.62
CA ARG A 114 -9.23 5.31 -12.55
C ARG A 114 -7.74 5.22 -12.76
N VAL A 115 -7.19 4.01 -12.74
CA VAL A 115 -5.75 3.77 -12.87
C VAL A 115 -5.20 4.25 -14.22
N ASP A 116 -5.99 4.14 -15.29
CA ASP A 116 -5.61 4.53 -16.66
C ASP A 116 -5.71 6.04 -16.96
N LYS A 117 -6.28 6.83 -16.03
CA LYS A 117 -6.54 8.27 -16.25
C LYS A 117 -6.02 9.18 -15.15
N HIS A 118 -6.05 8.71 -13.91
CA HIS A 118 -5.89 9.54 -12.72
C HIS A 118 -4.72 9.03 -11.86
N PRO A 119 -3.48 9.45 -12.18
CA PRO A 119 -2.32 9.17 -11.35
C PRO A 119 -2.52 9.62 -9.91
N ARG A 120 -2.12 8.77 -8.97
CA ARG A 120 -2.17 9.00 -7.53
C ARG A 120 -0.82 8.64 -6.92
N PHE A 121 -0.31 9.48 -6.05
CA PHE A 121 1.02 9.39 -5.47
C PHE A 121 0.99 9.71 -3.98
N LEU A 122 2.04 9.27 -3.30
CA LEU A 122 2.38 9.64 -1.93
C LEU A 122 3.66 10.47 -1.99
N SER A 123 3.64 11.66 -1.41
CA SER A 123 4.80 12.56 -1.36
C SER A 123 4.56 13.60 -0.29
N ASP A 124 5.58 13.88 0.52
CA ASP A 124 5.56 15.05 1.39
C ASP A 124 5.64 16.32 0.53
N VAL A 125 4.53 17.05 0.44
CA VAL A 125 4.45 18.31 -0.33
C VAL A 125 4.48 19.54 0.57
N ASN A 126 4.40 19.35 1.88
CA ASN A 126 4.27 20.42 2.86
C ASN A 126 5.56 20.62 3.70
N GLY A 127 6.45 19.63 3.70
CA GLY A 127 7.76 19.63 4.35
C GLY A 127 7.75 19.18 5.81
N ASP A 128 6.73 18.47 6.28
CA ASP A 128 6.63 17.97 7.66
C ASP A 128 7.28 16.59 7.89
N GLY A 129 7.74 15.95 6.81
CA GLY A 129 8.36 14.63 6.84
C GLY A 129 7.37 13.46 6.76
N LEU A 130 6.06 13.72 6.66
CA LEU A 130 5.03 12.72 6.42
C LEU A 130 4.53 12.82 4.97
N PRO A 131 4.41 11.70 4.25
CA PRO A 131 3.91 11.74 2.88
C PRO A 131 2.42 12.12 2.84
N ASP A 132 2.10 13.10 2.01
CA ASP A 132 0.75 13.51 1.68
C ASP A 132 0.21 12.72 0.49
N VAL A 133 -1.11 12.70 0.30
CA VAL A 133 -1.73 12.11 -0.88
C VAL A 133 -1.90 13.16 -1.98
N VAL A 134 -1.36 12.87 -3.17
CA VAL A 134 -1.51 13.72 -4.37
C VAL A 134 -2.22 12.96 -5.48
N GLY A 135 -3.32 13.50 -6.00
CA GLY A 135 -4.11 12.91 -7.08
C GLY A 135 -4.32 13.88 -8.24
N PHE A 136 -4.09 13.42 -9.46
CA PHE A 136 -4.35 14.17 -10.70
C PHE A 136 -5.69 13.73 -11.29
N GLY A 137 -6.76 14.45 -10.96
CA GLY A 137 -8.14 14.17 -11.41
C GLY A 137 -8.58 15.03 -12.59
N ASP A 138 -9.81 14.77 -13.07
CA ASP A 138 -10.42 15.51 -14.18
C ASP A 138 -10.49 17.04 -13.94
N ASP A 139 -10.78 17.45 -12.69
CA ASP A 139 -10.94 18.86 -12.30
C ASP A 139 -9.62 19.52 -11.83
N GLY A 140 -8.50 18.79 -11.87
CA GLY A 140 -7.18 19.29 -11.47
C GLY A 140 -6.47 18.41 -10.45
N VAL A 141 -5.44 18.99 -9.83
CA VAL A 141 -4.63 18.30 -8.81
C VAL A 141 -5.24 18.48 -7.43
N MET A 142 -5.53 17.36 -6.77
CA MET A 142 -5.97 17.31 -5.38
C MET A 142 -4.79 16.93 -4.48
N VAL A 143 -4.68 17.60 -3.35
CA VAL A 143 -3.72 17.28 -2.28
C VAL A 143 -4.51 17.08 -1.00
N ALA A 144 -4.31 15.97 -0.33
CA ALA A 144 -4.80 15.73 1.03
C ALA A 144 -3.59 15.59 1.95
N LEU A 145 -3.47 16.52 2.89
CA LEU A 145 -2.34 16.57 3.81
C LEU A 145 -2.46 15.47 4.87
N ASN A 146 -1.34 14.84 5.18
CA ASN A 146 -1.23 13.99 6.35
C ASN A 146 -1.04 14.88 7.58
N ASN A 147 -1.87 14.69 8.62
CA ASN A 147 -1.81 15.54 9.82
C ASN A 147 -0.99 14.91 10.96
N GLY A 148 -0.57 13.65 10.84
CA GLY A 148 0.21 12.95 11.88
C GLY A 148 -0.52 12.72 13.20
N ASP A 149 -1.86 12.69 13.19
CA ASP A 149 -2.73 12.48 14.36
C ASP A 149 -3.10 11.01 14.58
#